data_AF-A0A525CCZ0-F1
#
_entry.id   AF-A0A525CCZ0-F1
#
_cell.length_a   1.000
_cell.length_b   1.000
_cell.length_c   1.000
_cell.angle_alpha   90.00
_cell.angle_beta   90.00
_cell.angle_gamma   90.00
#
_symmetry.space_group_name_H-M   'P 1'
#
loop_
_entity.id
_entity.type
_entity.pdbx_description
1 polymer ?
#
loop_
_entity_poly.entity_id
_entity_poly.type
_entity_poly.pdbx_seq_one_letter_code
_entity_poly.pdbx_strand_id
1 'polypeptide(L)'
;MKIRPDQVDAVQREAEAKAKPRPASQDFSEVLAREVGGSEAAAEEVGTAHAAPVQSVNPLLDVAQAEAATPTPTEQEVMEHIDSVLEKWEKYAHTLADQDAEPGLRSAYTVLESISGDVAGLRNVTRQIGEGGLQSLVQELEILTVTEQFKFNRGDYS
;
A
#
# COMPACT_ATOMS: atom_id res chain seq x y z
N MET A 1 9.82 35.57 -34.29
CA MET A 1 10.38 34.20 -34.35
C MET A 1 10.19 33.68 -35.77
N LYS A 2 11.22 33.09 -36.38
CA LYS A 2 11.14 32.48 -37.72
C LYS A 2 10.90 30.98 -37.53
N ILE A 3 9.65 30.54 -37.61
CA ILE A 3 9.32 29.10 -37.56
C ILE A 3 9.75 28.51 -38.90
N ARG A 4 10.65 27.53 -38.86
CA ARG A 4 11.14 26.85 -40.08
C ARG A 4 10.16 25.72 -40.45
N PRO A 5 9.54 25.75 -41.65
CA PRO A 5 8.56 24.74 -42.07
C PRO A 5 9.14 23.33 -42.22
N ASP A 6 10.46 23.17 -42.33
CA ASP A 6 11.09 21.83 -42.38
C ASP A 6 10.94 21.02 -41.07
N GLN A 7 10.67 21.68 -39.94
CA GLN A 7 10.57 20.98 -38.65
C GLN A 7 9.19 20.33 -38.42
N VAL A 8 8.13 20.78 -39.10
CA VAL A 8 6.79 20.17 -38.96
C VAL A 8 6.68 18.85 -39.70
N ASP A 9 7.32 18.71 -40.84
CA ASP A 9 7.30 17.45 -41.62
C ASP A 9 8.03 16.31 -40.89
N ALA A 10 9.10 16.62 -40.15
CA ALA A 10 9.83 15.63 -39.35
C ALA A 10 8.97 15.09 -38.19
N VAL A 11 8.25 15.97 -37.49
CA VAL A 11 7.38 15.60 -36.36
C VAL A 11 6.16 14.80 -36.85
N GLN A 12 5.60 15.13 -38.02
CA GLN A 12 4.46 14.40 -38.57
C GLN A 12 4.83 12.98 -39.00
N ARG A 13 6.01 12.76 -39.59
CA ARG A 13 6.51 11.40 -39.90
C ARG A 13 6.79 10.57 -38.65
N GLU A 14 7.24 11.21 -37.56
CA GLU A 14 7.48 10.52 -36.29
C GLU A 14 6.16 10.11 -35.61
N ALA A 15 5.10 10.92 -35.74
CA ALA A 15 3.75 10.57 -35.29
C ALA A 15 3.15 9.39 -36.08
N GLU A 16 3.33 9.35 -37.40
CA GLU A 16 2.86 8.25 -38.26
C GLU A 16 3.62 6.95 -38.02
N ALA A 17 4.93 7.01 -37.73
CA ALA A 17 5.73 5.84 -37.36
C ALA A 17 5.31 5.20 -36.02
N LYS A 18 4.73 6.00 -35.10
CA LYS A 18 4.26 5.55 -33.79
C LYS A 18 2.84 4.99 -33.81
N ALA A 19 2.10 5.17 -34.91
CA ALA A 19 0.73 4.67 -35.11
C ALA A 19 0.66 3.23 -35.65
N LYS A 20 1.78 2.49 -35.64
CA LYS A 20 1.79 1.08 -36.05
C LYS A 20 1.17 0.22 -34.94
N PRO A 21 0.16 -0.62 -35.23
CA PRO A 21 -0.47 -1.45 -34.21
C PRO A 21 0.57 -2.40 -33.60
N ARG A 22 0.75 -2.31 -32.28
CA ARG A 22 1.53 -3.29 -31.53
C ARG A 22 0.85 -4.66 -31.69
N PRO A 23 1.62 -5.74 -31.89
CA PRO A 23 1.06 -7.08 -31.79
C PRO A 23 0.43 -7.25 -30.40
N ALA A 24 -0.76 -7.83 -30.36
CA ALA A 24 -1.59 -8.02 -29.18
C ALA A 24 -0.73 -8.45 -27.97
N SER A 25 -0.54 -7.51 -27.04
CA SER A 25 -0.05 -7.82 -25.71
C SER A 25 -1.07 -8.77 -25.10
N GLN A 26 -0.63 -9.95 -24.67
CA GLN A 26 -1.41 -10.94 -23.91
C GLN A 26 -2.45 -10.22 -23.06
N ASP A 27 -3.70 -10.29 -23.51
CA ASP A 27 -4.77 -9.52 -22.92
C ASP A 27 -4.99 -10.06 -21.51
N PHE A 28 -4.88 -9.20 -20.50
CA PHE A 28 -5.12 -9.54 -19.09
C PHE A 28 -6.46 -10.27 -18.88
N SER A 29 -7.43 -10.03 -19.77
CA SER A 29 -8.70 -10.77 -19.85
C SER A 29 -8.57 -12.27 -20.15
N GLU A 30 -7.56 -12.73 -20.91
CA GLU A 30 -7.29 -14.16 -21.08
C GLU A 30 -6.76 -14.80 -19.78
N VAL A 31 -5.93 -14.08 -19.03
CA VAL A 31 -5.43 -14.57 -17.73
C VAL A 31 -6.56 -14.63 -16.70
N LEU A 32 -7.43 -13.61 -16.66
CA LEU A 32 -8.64 -13.61 -15.84
C LEU A 32 -9.60 -14.75 -16.21
N ALA A 33 -9.83 -14.99 -17.50
CA ALA A 33 -10.71 -16.07 -17.95
C ALA A 33 -10.15 -17.46 -17.59
N ARG A 34 -8.83 -17.61 -17.59
CA ARG A 34 -8.17 -18.85 -17.18
C ARG A 34 -8.29 -19.13 -15.69
N GLU A 35 -8.19 -18.09 -14.86
CA GLU A 35 -8.33 -18.23 -13.41
C GLU A 35 -9.78 -18.51 -13.02
N VAL A 36 -10.74 -17.83 -13.65
CA VAL A 36 -12.18 -18.04 -13.40
C VAL A 36 -12.67 -19.39 -13.93
N GLY A 37 -12.14 -19.85 -15.08
CA GLY A 37 -12.51 -21.15 -15.68
C GLY A 37 -11.73 -22.36 -15.16
N GLY A 38 -10.60 -22.15 -14.47
CA GLY A 38 -9.75 -23.21 -13.94
C GLY A 38 -10.32 -23.93 -12.71
N SER A 39 -11.40 -23.42 -12.12
CA SER A 39 -11.99 -23.96 -10.89
C SER A 39 -13.09 -25.00 -11.10
N GLU A 40 -13.46 -25.36 -12.35
CA GLU A 40 -14.56 -26.29 -12.64
C GLU A 40 -14.16 -27.54 -13.48
N ALA A 41 -12.88 -27.75 -13.80
CA ALA A 41 -12.47 -28.88 -14.64
C ALA A 41 -11.44 -29.80 -13.96
N ALA A 42 -11.86 -30.48 -12.88
CA ALA A 42 -11.12 -31.62 -12.34
C ALA A 42 -12.05 -32.63 -11.66
N ALA A 43 -13.00 -33.19 -12.42
CA ALA A 43 -13.65 -34.44 -12.05
C ALA A 43 -14.03 -35.21 -13.33
N GLU A 44 -13.66 -36.49 -13.37
CA GLU A 44 -13.69 -37.46 -14.49
C GLU A 44 -12.38 -37.48 -15.32
N GLU A 45 -11.62 -38.58 -15.45
CA GLU A 45 -11.93 -40.00 -15.36
C GLU A 45 -10.62 -40.87 -15.26
N VAL A 46 -10.78 -42.16 -14.90
CA VAL A 46 -9.94 -43.36 -15.21
C VAL A 46 -8.89 -43.88 -14.18
N GLY A 47 -9.12 -45.11 -13.69
CA GLY A 47 -8.15 -46.21 -13.90
C GLY A 47 -7.36 -46.83 -12.74
N THR A 48 -7.89 -47.92 -12.18
CA THR A 48 -7.21 -49.16 -11.74
C THR A 48 -5.85 -49.14 -11.01
N ALA A 49 -5.90 -49.59 -9.75
CA ALA A 49 -4.96 -50.49 -9.04
C ALA A 49 -3.48 -50.08 -8.85
N HIS A 50 -3.17 -49.57 -7.65
CA HIS A 50 -2.00 -50.06 -6.89
C HIS A 50 -2.21 -49.83 -5.39
N ALA A 51 -2.04 -50.89 -4.60
CA ALA A 51 -2.07 -50.83 -3.16
C ALA A 51 -0.78 -50.18 -2.63
N ALA A 52 -0.93 -49.01 -2.02
CA ALA A 52 0.03 -48.46 -1.06
C ALA A 52 -0.76 -48.05 0.18
N PRO A 53 -0.23 -48.20 1.40
CA PRO A 53 -0.91 -47.74 2.59
C PRO A 53 -1.02 -46.22 2.49
N VAL A 54 -2.23 -45.76 2.18
CA VAL A 54 -2.66 -44.38 2.36
C VAL A 54 -2.43 -44.06 3.82
N GLN A 55 -1.34 -43.34 4.10
CA GLN A 55 -1.29 -42.49 5.28
C GLN A 55 -2.55 -41.65 5.20
N SER A 56 -3.38 -41.81 6.23
CA SER A 56 -4.59 -41.03 6.46
C SER A 56 -4.23 -39.54 6.43
N VAL A 57 -4.29 -38.94 5.24
CA VAL A 57 -4.28 -37.49 5.08
C VAL A 57 -5.62 -37.06 5.64
N ASN A 58 -5.60 -36.70 6.91
CA ASN A 58 -6.76 -36.28 7.66
C ASN A 58 -7.10 -34.87 7.13
N PRO A 59 -8.16 -34.67 6.35
CA PRO A 59 -8.50 -33.35 5.78
C PRO A 59 -8.81 -32.33 6.88
N LEU A 60 -9.07 -32.80 8.11
CA LEU A 60 -9.20 -31.97 9.31
C LEU A 60 -7.89 -31.32 9.76
N LEU A 61 -6.72 -31.88 9.38
CA LEU A 61 -5.43 -31.28 9.72
C LEU A 61 -5.08 -30.11 8.80
N ASP A 62 -5.56 -30.13 7.55
CA ASP A 62 -5.38 -29.04 6.59
C ASP A 62 -6.30 -27.85 6.93
N VAL A 63 -7.51 -28.12 7.44
CA VAL A 63 -8.41 -27.09 8.00
C VAL A 63 -7.83 -26.47 9.28
N ALA A 64 -7.19 -27.26 10.14
CA ALA A 64 -6.54 -26.75 11.36
C ALA A 64 -5.28 -25.90 11.09
N GLN A 65 -4.70 -26.00 9.89
CA GLN A 65 -3.54 -25.20 9.49
C GLN A 65 -3.93 -23.87 8.80
N ALA A 66 -5.15 -23.77 8.27
CA ALA A 66 -5.69 -22.53 7.70
C ALA A 66 -6.10 -21.49 8.76
N GLU A 67 -6.32 -21.89 10.02
CA GLU A 67 -6.74 -21.00 11.12
C GLU A 67 -5.58 -20.16 11.73
N ALA A 68 -4.35 -20.30 11.22
CA ALA A 68 -3.19 -19.54 11.71
C ALA A 68 -2.68 -18.46 10.73
N ALA A 69 -3.44 -18.13 9.68
CA ALA A 69 -3.17 -16.95 8.88
C ALA A 69 -3.72 -15.73 9.63
N THR A 70 -2.84 -14.97 10.29
CA THR A 70 -3.17 -13.62 10.74
C THR A 70 -3.78 -12.85 9.56
N PRO A 71 -4.98 -12.23 9.71
CA PRO A 71 -5.57 -11.49 8.62
C PRO A 71 -4.59 -10.41 8.18
N THR A 72 -4.15 -10.48 6.92
CA THR A 72 -3.32 -9.44 6.33
C THR A 72 -4.16 -8.17 6.29
N PRO A 73 -3.71 -7.06 6.91
CA PRO A 73 -4.45 -5.82 6.91
C PRO A 73 -4.70 -5.38 5.46
N THR A 74 -5.93 -4.99 5.17
CA THR A 74 -6.32 -4.54 3.84
C THR A 74 -5.78 -3.13 3.58
N GLU A 75 -5.57 -2.78 2.30
CA GLU A 75 -5.14 -1.41 1.93
C GLU A 75 -6.10 -0.34 2.48
N GLN A 76 -7.40 -0.65 2.54
CA GLN A 76 -8.42 0.25 3.07
C GLN A 76 -8.23 0.51 4.57
N GLU A 77 -7.94 -0.51 5.38
CA GLU A 77 -7.67 -0.34 6.81
C GLU A 77 -6.43 0.53 7.06
N VAL A 78 -5.42 0.42 6.19
CA VAL A 78 -4.23 1.27 6.32
C VAL A 78 -4.53 2.72 5.94
N MET A 79 -5.34 2.94 4.91
CA MET A 79 -5.81 4.28 4.54
C MET A 79 -6.62 4.92 5.66
N GLU A 80 -7.54 4.20 6.29
CA GLU A 80 -8.30 4.69 7.45
C GLU A 80 -7.38 5.06 8.62
N HIS A 81 -6.32 4.29 8.84
CA HIS A 81 -5.34 4.57 9.88
C HIS A 81 -4.44 5.77 9.53
N ILE A 82 -4.10 5.96 8.25
CA ILE A 82 -3.43 7.17 7.75
C ILE A 82 -4.31 8.40 7.98
N ASP A 83 -5.60 8.33 7.66
CA ASP A 83 -6.54 9.44 7.88
C ASP A 83 -6.61 9.81 9.36
N SER A 84 -6.67 8.82 10.25
CA SER A 84 -6.63 9.07 11.70
C SER A 84 -5.33 9.76 12.14
N VAL A 85 -4.18 9.41 11.55
CA VAL A 85 -2.91 10.09 11.82
C VAL A 85 -2.93 11.53 11.31
N LEU A 86 -3.50 11.79 10.13
CA LEU A 86 -3.63 13.13 9.58
C LEU A 86 -4.57 14.02 10.42
N GLU A 87 -5.65 13.47 10.96
CA GLU A 87 -6.51 14.19 11.92
C GLU A 87 -5.75 14.59 13.19
N LYS A 88 -4.84 13.73 13.68
CA LYS A 88 -3.99 14.05 14.83
C LYS A 88 -2.97 15.13 14.49
N TRP A 89 -2.44 15.15 13.25
CA TRP A 89 -1.59 16.24 12.77
C TRP A 89 -2.32 17.58 12.73
N GLU A 90 -3.58 17.60 12.28
CA GLU A 90 -4.41 18.81 12.31
C GLU A 90 -4.64 19.28 13.75
N LYS A 91 -4.96 18.35 14.66
CA LYS A 91 -5.11 18.65 16.08
C LYS A 91 -3.82 19.21 16.68
N TYR A 92 -2.67 18.61 16.35
CA TYR A 92 -1.35 19.09 16.78
C TYR A 92 -1.12 20.54 16.32
N ALA A 93 -1.35 20.82 15.04
CA ALA A 93 -1.22 22.16 14.48
C ALA A 93 -2.14 23.17 15.18
N HIS A 94 -3.39 22.80 15.47
CA HIS A 94 -4.32 23.64 16.20
C HIS A 94 -3.85 23.93 17.63
N THR A 95 -3.41 22.90 18.36
CA THR A 95 -2.85 23.08 19.72
C THR A 95 -1.58 23.94 19.74
N LEU A 96 -0.82 23.93 18.64
CA LEU A 96 0.35 24.78 18.44
C LEU A 96 0.00 26.20 17.98
N ALA A 97 -1.20 26.45 17.47
CA ALA A 97 -1.64 27.79 17.08
C ALA A 97 -2.21 28.57 18.29
N ASP A 98 -2.82 27.86 19.24
CA ASP A 98 -3.38 28.40 20.49
C ASP A 98 -2.31 28.72 21.56
N GLN A 99 -1.14 29.23 21.16
CA GLN A 99 0.06 29.40 22.01
C GLN A 99 -0.11 30.34 23.22
N ASP A 100 -1.21 31.10 23.29
CA ASP A 100 -1.49 31.99 24.42
C ASP A 100 -1.87 31.25 25.73
N ALA A 101 -1.99 29.92 25.69
CA ALA A 101 -2.24 29.09 26.87
C ALA A 101 -1.04 28.18 27.17
N GLU A 102 -0.33 28.41 28.29
CA GLU A 102 0.72 27.52 28.84
C GLU A 102 0.40 26.00 28.89
N PRO A 103 -0.85 25.50 29.02
CA PRO A 103 -1.12 24.06 28.86
C PRO A 103 -1.00 23.54 27.41
N GLY A 104 -0.99 24.41 26.40
CA GLY A 104 -1.01 24.06 24.98
C GLY A 104 0.22 23.27 24.52
N LEU A 105 1.42 23.66 24.96
CA LEU A 105 2.68 23.02 24.55
C LEU A 105 2.81 21.58 25.06
N ARG A 106 2.45 21.33 26.32
CA ARG A 106 2.41 19.96 26.85
C ARG A 106 1.36 19.12 26.14
N SER A 107 0.19 19.70 25.85
CA SER A 107 -0.85 19.01 25.10
C SER A 107 -0.39 18.66 23.67
N ALA A 108 0.28 19.59 22.99
CA ALA A 108 0.82 19.39 21.64
C ALA A 108 1.86 18.26 21.63
N TYR A 109 2.75 18.21 22.63
CA TYR A 109 3.70 17.12 22.78
C TYR A 109 3.01 15.75 22.96
N THR A 110 1.97 15.66 23.79
CA THR A 110 1.20 14.42 23.94
C THR A 110 0.55 13.96 22.64
N VAL A 111 0.05 14.89 21.81
CA VAL A 111 -0.48 14.56 20.49
C VAL A 111 0.62 14.05 19.57
N LEU A 112 1.79 14.71 19.57
CA LEU A 112 2.95 14.30 18.78
C LEU A 112 3.47 12.91 19.16
N GLU A 113 3.44 12.56 20.45
CA GLU A 113 3.81 11.22 20.93
C GLU A 113 2.81 10.15 20.46
N SER A 114 1.50 10.46 20.47
CA SER A 114 0.51 9.56 19.87
C SER A 114 0.79 9.34 18.39
N ILE A 115 0.99 10.41 17.61
CA ILE A 115 1.30 10.34 16.18
C ILE A 115 2.52 9.44 15.94
N SER A 116 3.56 9.59 16.75
CA SER A 116 4.76 8.76 16.65
C SER A 116 4.47 7.27 16.85
N GLY A 117 3.61 6.92 17.79
CA GLY A 117 3.17 5.54 18.00
C GLY A 117 2.40 5.00 16.82
N ASP A 118 1.44 5.78 16.31
CA ASP A 118 0.58 5.38 15.19
C ASP A 118 1.38 5.21 13.88
N VAL A 119 2.30 6.14 13.58
CA VAL A 119 3.19 6.06 12.41
C VAL A 119 4.13 4.85 12.50
N ALA A 120 4.66 4.55 13.69
CA ALA A 120 5.46 3.34 13.91
C ALA A 120 4.64 2.06 13.69
N GLY A 121 3.36 2.07 14.07
CA GLY A 121 2.39 1.01 13.78
C GLY A 121 2.12 0.86 12.29
N LEU A 122 1.77 1.95 11.61
CA LEU A 122 1.56 2.02 10.15
C LEU A 122 2.76 1.49 9.37
N ARG A 123 3.98 1.80 9.80
CA ARG A 123 5.22 1.31 9.17
C ARG A 123 5.33 -0.21 9.24
N ASN A 124 4.91 -0.84 10.35
CA ASN A 124 4.94 -2.29 10.50
C ASN A 124 3.87 -2.97 9.63
N VAL A 125 2.68 -2.37 9.59
CA VAL A 125 1.52 -2.82 8.80
C VAL A 125 1.81 -2.71 7.30
N THR A 126 2.31 -1.57 6.84
CA THR A 126 2.56 -1.30 5.41
C THR A 126 3.64 -2.20 4.83
N ARG A 127 4.64 -2.60 5.62
CA ARG A 127 5.65 -3.59 5.21
C ARG A 127 5.05 -4.96 4.86
N GLN A 128 3.89 -5.32 5.41
CA GLN A 128 3.22 -6.59 5.14
C GLN A 128 2.42 -6.57 3.83
N ILE A 129 1.99 -5.39 3.37
CA ILE A 129 1.12 -5.22 2.18
C ILE A 129 1.94 -5.07 0.89
N GLY A 130 3.22 -4.68 0.99
CA GLY A 130 4.17 -4.64 -0.12
C GLY A 130 4.68 -3.24 -0.45
N GLU A 131 5.64 -3.15 -1.37
CA GLU A 131 6.21 -1.86 -1.79
C GLU A 131 5.27 -1.12 -2.75
N GLY A 132 4.89 0.09 -2.38
CA GLY A 132 3.97 0.94 -3.13
C GLY A 132 3.95 2.37 -2.61
N GLY A 133 3.08 3.22 -3.19
CA GLY A 133 2.98 4.65 -2.81
C GLY A 133 2.69 4.88 -1.33
N LEU A 134 1.98 3.94 -0.68
CA LEU A 134 1.63 4.01 0.73
C LEU A 134 2.87 3.97 1.65
N GLN A 135 3.88 3.18 1.29
CA GLN A 135 5.12 3.10 2.06
C GLN A 135 5.90 4.41 2.04
N SER A 136 5.94 5.09 0.87
CA SER A 136 6.55 6.41 0.75
C SER A 136 5.84 7.42 1.64
N LEU A 137 4.50 7.41 1.66
CA LEU A 137 3.72 8.32 2.48
C LEU A 137 3.94 8.08 3.98
N VAL A 138 3.95 6.82 4.43
CA VAL A 138 4.25 6.49 5.83
C VAL A 138 5.67 6.90 6.22
N GLN A 139 6.63 6.78 5.30
CA GLN A 139 8.00 7.23 5.51
C GLN A 139 8.11 8.76 5.61
N GLU A 140 7.37 9.50 4.79
CA GLU A 140 7.29 10.96 4.91
C GLU A 140 6.67 11.39 6.25
N LEU A 141 5.60 10.71 6.69
CA LEU A 141 5.01 10.93 8.02
C LEU A 141 6.00 10.64 9.15
N GLU A 142 6.83 9.59 9.03
CA GLU A 142 7.87 9.26 10.00
C GLU A 142 8.94 10.37 10.07
N ILE A 143 9.44 10.82 8.92
CA ILE A 143 10.42 11.90 8.83
C ILE A 143 9.86 13.19 9.46
N LEU A 144 8.60 13.52 9.14
CA LEU A 144 7.94 14.70 9.67
C LEU A 144 7.78 14.60 11.20
N THR A 145 7.34 13.45 11.69
CA THR A 145 7.17 13.21 13.13
C THR A 145 8.49 13.35 13.90
N VAL A 146 9.57 12.75 13.40
CA VAL A 146 10.90 12.82 14.02
C VAL A 146 11.43 14.25 14.00
N THR A 147 11.22 14.97 12.89
CA THR A 147 11.63 16.37 12.75
C THR A 147 10.92 17.24 13.78
N GLU A 148 9.62 17.05 13.97
CA GLU A 148 8.83 17.79 14.95
C GLU A 148 9.22 17.46 16.40
N GLN A 149 9.51 16.19 16.72
CA GLN A 149 10.05 15.83 18.03
C GLN A 149 11.40 16.49 18.31
N PHE A 150 12.26 16.55 17.29
CA PHE A 150 13.56 17.22 17.42
C PHE A 150 13.38 18.73 17.70
N LYS A 151 12.45 19.40 17.01
CA LYS A 151 12.13 20.82 17.24
C LYS A 151 11.58 21.06 18.65
N PHE A 152 10.69 20.18 19.12
CA PHE A 152 10.18 20.20 20.50
C PHE A 152 11.29 20.04 21.54
N ASN A 153 12.15 19.02 21.40
CA ASN A 153 13.25 18.76 22.32
C ASN A 153 14.31 19.87 22.33
N ARG A 154 14.48 20.57 21.21
CA ARG A 154 15.37 21.73 21.12
C ARG A 154 14.79 22.98 21.79
N GLY A 155 13.48 23.03 22.02
CA GLY A 155 12.79 24.20 22.56
C GLY A 155 12.43 25.25 21.50
N ASP A 156 12.21 24.85 20.24
CA ASP A 156 11.80 25.81 19.18
C ASP A 156 10.40 26.40 19.39
N TYR A 157 9.63 25.85 20.34
CA TYR A 157 8.24 26.19 20.61
C TYR A 157 8.05 26.96 21.94
N SER A 158 9.13 27.39 22.60
CA SER A 158 9.10 28.18 23.84
C SER A 158 9.38 29.66 23.63
#